data_AF-A0A212AIL4-F1
#
_entry.id   AF-A0A212AIL4-F1
#
_cell.length_a   1.000
_cell.length_b   1.000
_cell.length_c   1.000
_cell.angle_alpha   90.00
_cell.angle_beta   90.00
_cell.angle_gamma   90.00
#
_symmetry.space_group_name_H-M   'P 1'
#
loop_
_entity.id
_entity.type
_entity.pdbx_description
1 polymer ?
#
loop_
_entity_poly.entity_id
_entity_poly.type
_entity_poly.pdbx_seq_one_letter_code
_entity_poly.pdbx_strand_id
1 'polypeptide(L)'
;MKLSDVLLQHGRALEWMTSALLLAFAITLALPGDTLAASPSFAGFVSAGLDEAALAMPISWIAAMRMAGLYVNGAWRRSPLLRMIGAVLGAGVFAFLATMFALPWLIGQQSALGIGAGVYAVACLFDLLAAYRTGADVGHSERLG
;
A
#
# COMPACT_ATOMS: atom_id res chain seq x y z
N MET A 1 -5.48 23.53 14.34
CA MET A 1 -5.99 22.28 13.75
C MET A 1 -5.53 21.12 14.63
N LYS A 2 -6.41 20.17 15.00
CA LYS A 2 -6.03 19.06 15.88
C LYS A 2 -5.48 17.89 15.04
N LEU A 3 -4.54 17.12 15.57
CA LEU A 3 -3.97 15.94 14.89
C LEU A 3 -5.06 14.92 14.50
N SER A 4 -6.08 14.76 15.37
CA SER A 4 -7.26 13.95 15.12
C SER A 4 -7.99 14.34 13.83
N ASP A 5 -7.97 15.61 13.47
CA ASP A 5 -8.64 16.11 12.28
C ASP A 5 -7.93 15.58 11.02
N VAL A 6 -6.60 15.61 11.02
CA VAL A 6 -5.77 15.09 9.91
C VAL A 6 -5.93 13.58 9.75
N LEU A 7 -5.96 12.84 10.87
CA LEU A 7 -5.99 11.38 10.86
C LEU A 7 -7.37 10.80 10.56
N LEU A 8 -8.44 11.34 11.15
CA LEU A 8 -9.74 10.66 11.21
C LEU A 8 -10.81 11.25 10.29
N GLN A 9 -10.77 12.54 9.97
CA GLN A 9 -11.86 13.14 9.20
C GLN A 9 -11.89 12.64 7.74
N HIS A 10 -13.09 12.60 7.14
CA HIS A 10 -13.33 12.22 5.74
C HIS A 10 -12.86 10.78 5.38
N GLY A 11 -12.94 9.84 6.34
CA GLY A 11 -12.59 8.44 6.08
C GLY A 11 -11.10 8.17 5.85
N ARG A 12 -10.22 9.14 6.21
CA ARG A 12 -8.76 9.07 5.98
C ARG A 12 -8.02 8.03 6.81
N ALA A 13 -8.64 7.51 7.87
CA ALA A 13 -7.99 6.57 8.78
C ALA A 13 -7.49 5.32 8.05
N LEU A 14 -8.25 4.82 7.07
CA LEU A 14 -7.85 3.65 6.27
C LEU A 14 -6.68 3.97 5.33
N GLU A 15 -6.66 5.15 4.72
CA GLU A 15 -5.54 5.57 3.86
C GLU A 15 -4.24 5.76 4.66
N TRP A 16 -4.34 6.26 5.89
CA TRP A 16 -3.22 6.30 6.83
C TRP A 16 -2.75 4.91 7.23
N MET A 17 -3.68 4.01 7.54
CA MET A 17 -3.38 2.63 7.89
C MET A 17 -2.66 1.91 6.74
N THR A 18 -3.17 1.97 5.51
CA THR A 18 -2.56 1.29 4.36
C THR A 18 -1.21 1.90 3.99
N SER A 19 -1.05 3.22 4.11
CA SER A 19 0.26 3.86 3.91
C SER A 19 1.26 3.45 5.00
N ALA A 20 0.82 3.35 6.26
CA ALA A 20 1.67 2.90 7.37
C ALA A 20 2.05 1.41 7.24
N LEU A 21 1.15 0.56 6.74
CA LEU A 21 1.46 -0.85 6.45
C LEU A 21 2.57 -0.98 5.40
N LEU A 22 2.53 -0.19 4.31
CA LEU A 22 3.60 -0.19 3.31
C LEU A 22 4.93 0.31 3.89
N LEU A 23 4.88 1.38 4.68
CA LEU A 23 6.10 1.91 5.31
C LEU A 23 6.70 0.90 6.29
N ALA A 24 5.87 0.26 7.12
CA ALA A 24 6.30 -0.78 8.04
C ALA A 24 6.90 -1.99 7.31
N PHE A 25 6.29 -2.42 6.21
CA PHE A 25 6.84 -3.48 5.36
C PHE A 25 8.23 -3.10 4.82
N ALA A 26 8.37 -1.91 4.25
CA ALA A 26 9.65 -1.44 3.70
C ALA A 26 10.73 -1.27 4.77
N ILE A 27 10.39 -0.71 5.94
CA ILE A 27 11.33 -0.58 7.07
C ILE A 27 11.77 -1.97 7.53
N THR A 28 10.84 -2.93 7.63
CA THR A 28 11.17 -4.29 8.06
C THR A 28 12.17 -4.95 7.11
N LEU A 29 12.00 -4.79 5.80
CA LEU A 29 12.97 -5.27 4.80
C LEU A 29 14.29 -4.49 4.78
N ALA A 30 14.32 -3.25 5.27
CA ALA A 30 15.54 -2.47 5.35
C ALA A 30 16.37 -2.74 6.62
N LEU A 31 15.81 -3.44 7.60
CA LEU A 31 16.53 -3.84 8.80
C LEU A 31 17.56 -4.93 8.47
N PRO A 32 18.69 -4.99 9.21
CA PRO A 32 19.72 -5.97 8.95
C PRO A 32 19.18 -7.40 9.14
N GLY A 33 19.37 -8.24 8.13
CA GLY A 33 18.89 -9.62 8.09
C GLY A 33 18.82 -10.12 6.65
N ASP A 34 18.36 -11.35 6.48
CA ASP A 34 17.94 -11.87 5.17
C ASP A 34 16.52 -12.44 5.34
N THR A 35 15.56 -11.52 5.35
CA THR A 35 14.13 -11.78 5.53
C THR A 35 13.59 -12.62 4.39
N LEU A 36 14.03 -12.36 3.15
CA LEU A 36 13.56 -13.10 1.97
C LEU A 36 14.06 -14.55 1.96
N ALA A 37 15.25 -14.82 2.50
CA ALA A 37 15.71 -16.20 2.70
C ALA A 37 15.17 -16.87 3.98
N ALA A 38 14.65 -16.09 4.94
CA ALA A 38 14.24 -16.61 6.24
C ALA A 38 13.03 -17.57 6.19
N SER A 39 12.17 -17.47 5.18
CA SER A 39 10.99 -18.33 5.06
C SER A 39 10.66 -18.69 3.62
N PRO A 40 10.23 -19.94 3.34
CA PRO A 40 9.70 -20.34 2.05
C PRO A 40 8.53 -19.46 1.56
N SER A 41 7.79 -18.81 2.47
CA SER A 41 6.69 -17.89 2.10
C SER A 41 7.15 -16.70 1.25
N PHE A 42 8.44 -16.37 1.27
CA PHE A 42 9.02 -15.32 0.44
C PHE A 42 9.61 -15.82 -0.89
N ALA A 43 9.52 -17.13 -1.19
CA ALA A 43 10.10 -17.72 -2.39
C ALA A 43 9.60 -17.07 -3.70
N GLY A 44 8.38 -16.51 -3.71
CA GLY A 44 7.86 -15.74 -4.84
C GLY A 44 8.70 -14.51 -5.17
N PHE A 45 9.22 -13.81 -4.16
CA PHE A 45 10.08 -12.65 -4.35
C PHE A 45 11.48 -13.06 -4.84
N VAL A 46 12.05 -14.11 -4.25
CA VAL A 46 13.38 -14.63 -4.61
C VAL A 46 13.38 -15.18 -6.03
N SER A 47 12.35 -15.94 -6.41
CA SER A 47 12.22 -16.48 -7.79
C SER A 47 12.02 -15.39 -8.84
N ALA A 48 11.51 -14.22 -8.46
CA ALA A 48 11.43 -13.04 -9.33
C ALA A 48 12.76 -12.27 -9.43
N GLY A 49 13.82 -12.72 -8.73
CA GLY A 49 15.13 -12.08 -8.72
C GLY A 49 15.18 -10.76 -7.93
N LEU A 50 14.23 -10.56 -7.01
CA LEU A 50 14.14 -9.35 -6.21
C LEU A 50 14.94 -9.52 -4.92
N ASP A 51 15.81 -8.55 -4.65
CA ASP A 51 16.48 -8.41 -3.36
C ASP A 51 15.68 -7.48 -2.42
N GLU A 52 16.07 -7.44 -1.15
CA GLU A 52 15.40 -6.62 -0.15
C GLU A 52 15.46 -5.13 -0.48
N ALA A 53 16.58 -4.67 -1.06
CA ALA A 53 16.76 -3.27 -1.44
C ALA A 53 15.81 -2.86 -2.57
N ALA A 54 15.63 -3.70 -3.59
CA ALA A 54 14.72 -3.48 -4.70
C ALA A 54 13.25 -3.43 -4.27
N LEU A 55 12.90 -4.04 -3.13
CA LEU A 55 11.57 -3.92 -2.54
C LEU A 55 11.48 -2.72 -1.59
N ALA A 56 12.40 -2.60 -0.65
CA ALA A 56 12.33 -1.61 0.43
C ALA A 56 12.42 -0.16 -0.09
N MET A 57 13.31 0.12 -1.04
CA MET A 57 13.50 1.48 -1.56
C MET A 57 12.26 2.05 -2.27
N PRO A 58 11.71 1.41 -3.32
CA PRO A 58 10.54 1.97 -3.99
C PRO A 58 9.29 1.96 -3.10
N ILE A 59 9.10 0.93 -2.26
CA ILE A 59 7.92 0.87 -1.38
C ILE A 59 7.99 1.96 -0.30
N SER A 60 9.17 2.20 0.29
CA SER A 60 9.35 3.28 1.27
C SER A 60 9.10 4.65 0.66
N TRP A 61 9.57 4.90 -0.56
CA TRP A 61 9.32 6.14 -1.29
C TRP A 61 7.83 6.35 -1.55
N ILE A 62 7.13 5.33 -2.07
CA ILE A 62 5.68 5.40 -2.32
C ILE A 62 4.93 5.65 -1.01
N ALA A 63 5.26 4.92 0.06
CA ALA A 63 4.61 5.08 1.36
C ALA A 63 4.82 6.49 1.93
N ALA A 64 6.05 7.02 1.87
CA ALA A 64 6.36 8.37 2.32
C ALA A 64 5.62 9.44 1.51
N MET A 65 5.60 9.32 0.17
CA MET A 65 4.84 10.22 -0.70
C MET A 65 3.34 10.20 -0.36
N ARG A 66 2.76 9.03 -0.12
CA ARG A 66 1.35 8.88 0.27
C ARG A 66 1.06 9.55 1.61
N MET A 67 1.89 9.31 2.61
CA MET A 67 1.74 9.93 3.94
C MET A 67 1.90 11.45 3.87
N ALA A 68 2.86 11.96 3.10
CA ALA A 68 3.03 13.39 2.85
C ALA A 68 1.80 13.98 2.13
N GLY A 69 1.28 13.29 1.11
CA GLY A 69 0.06 13.68 0.40
C GLY A 69 -1.17 13.75 1.30
N LEU A 70 -1.33 12.81 2.23
CA LEU A 70 -2.40 12.79 3.24
C LEU A 70 -2.25 13.94 4.23
N TYR A 71 -1.04 14.20 4.70
CA TYR A 71 -0.76 15.30 5.60
C TYR A 71 -1.06 16.65 4.95
N VAL A 72 -0.56 16.90 3.74
CA VAL A 72 -0.81 18.14 2.99
C VAL A 72 -2.31 18.31 2.70
N ASN A 73 -3.00 17.25 2.31
CA ASN A 73 -4.45 17.29 2.07
C ASN A 73 -5.26 17.57 3.34
N GLY A 74 -4.79 17.09 4.49
CA GLY A 74 -5.44 17.30 5.79
C GLY A 74 -5.15 18.65 6.40
N ALA A 75 -3.94 19.19 6.18
CA ALA A 75 -3.42 20.37 6.86
C ALA A 75 -3.46 21.67 6.05
N TRP A 76 -3.51 21.57 4.72
CA TRP A 76 -3.37 22.75 3.86
C TRP A 76 -4.37 22.76 2.72
N ARG A 77 -3.95 22.41 1.49
CA ARG A 77 -4.79 22.47 0.28
C ARG A 77 -5.29 21.08 -0.07
N ARG A 78 -6.62 20.93 -0.15
CA ARG A 78 -7.25 19.69 -0.63
C ARG A 78 -6.87 19.47 -2.10
N SER A 79 -6.19 18.37 -2.37
CA SER A 79 -5.81 17.89 -3.70
C SER A 79 -6.28 16.44 -3.87
N PRO A 80 -7.52 16.25 -4.35
CA PRO A 80 -8.11 14.93 -4.57
C PRO A 80 -7.31 14.07 -5.55
N LEU A 81 -6.75 14.66 -6.61
CA LEU A 81 -5.96 13.92 -7.61
C LEU A 81 -4.72 13.26 -7.01
N LEU A 82 -3.98 13.95 -6.14
CA LEU A 82 -2.81 13.38 -5.46
C LEU A 82 -3.19 12.19 -4.58
N ARG A 83 -4.37 12.24 -3.93
CA ARG A 83 -4.87 11.12 -3.11
C ARG A 83 -5.29 9.93 -3.95
N MET A 84 -5.99 10.19 -5.07
CA MET A 84 -6.38 9.13 -6.00
C MET A 84 -5.15 8.42 -6.58
N ILE A 85 -4.14 9.17 -7.02
CA ILE A 85 -2.88 8.59 -7.53
C ILE A 85 -2.19 7.76 -6.44
N GLY A 86 -2.08 8.30 -5.22
CA GLY A 86 -1.49 7.57 -4.09
C GLY A 86 -2.23 6.27 -3.77
N ALA A 87 -3.55 6.28 -3.84
CA ALA A 87 -4.39 5.10 -3.62
C ALA A 87 -4.23 4.06 -4.75
N VAL A 88 -4.19 4.47 -6.01
CA VAL A 88 -3.95 3.55 -7.15
C VAL A 88 -2.56 2.92 -7.09
N LEU A 89 -1.52 3.71 -6.82
CA LEU A 89 -0.16 3.18 -6.63
C LEU A 89 -0.10 2.20 -5.45
N GLY A 90 -0.78 2.55 -4.35
CA GLY A 90 -0.94 1.68 -3.19
C GLY A 90 -1.58 0.34 -3.53
N ALA A 91 -2.71 0.36 -4.23
CA ALA A 91 -3.39 -0.84 -4.71
C ALA A 91 -2.48 -1.68 -5.60
N GLY A 92 -1.71 -1.06 -6.50
CA GLY A 92 -0.74 -1.75 -7.35
C GLY A 92 0.34 -2.48 -6.54
N VAL A 93 0.93 -1.81 -5.53
CA VAL A 93 1.93 -2.42 -4.65
C VAL A 93 1.31 -3.57 -3.83
N PHE A 94 0.12 -3.38 -3.27
CA PHE A 94 -0.55 -4.43 -2.50
C PHE A 94 -0.98 -5.62 -3.36
N ALA A 95 -1.43 -5.39 -4.59
CA ALA A 95 -1.70 -6.45 -5.54
C ALA A 95 -0.43 -7.24 -5.85
N PHE A 96 0.68 -6.55 -6.12
CA PHE A 96 1.97 -7.16 -6.32
C PHE A 96 2.40 -8.02 -5.11
N LEU A 97 2.34 -7.48 -3.90
CA LEU A 97 2.66 -8.22 -2.67
C LEU A 97 1.75 -9.45 -2.51
N ALA A 98 0.44 -9.28 -2.67
CA ALA A 98 -0.53 -10.39 -2.57
C ALA A 98 -0.19 -11.52 -3.56
N THR A 99 0.15 -11.16 -4.80
CA THR A 99 0.58 -12.13 -5.82
C THR A 99 1.88 -12.81 -5.45
N MET A 100 2.90 -12.08 -5.00
CA MET A 100 4.19 -12.68 -4.62
C MET A 100 4.07 -13.65 -3.44
N PHE A 101 3.22 -13.35 -2.46
CA PHE A 101 2.94 -14.28 -1.36
C PHE A 101 2.05 -15.46 -1.77
N ALA A 102 1.22 -15.31 -2.81
CA ALA A 102 0.41 -16.40 -3.35
C ALA A 102 1.19 -17.29 -4.33
N LEU A 103 2.23 -16.77 -4.98
CA LEU A 103 2.91 -17.42 -6.08
C LEU A 103 3.45 -18.83 -5.74
N PRO A 104 4.15 -19.06 -4.61
CA PRO A 104 4.63 -20.40 -4.26
C PRO A 104 3.51 -21.45 -4.14
N TRP A 105 2.34 -21.04 -3.66
CA TRP A 105 1.15 -21.89 -3.61
C TRP A 105 0.55 -22.13 -5.00
N LEU A 106 0.44 -21.07 -5.82
CA LEU A 106 -0.09 -21.15 -7.19
C LEU A 106 0.72 -22.09 -8.10
N ILE A 107 2.04 -22.16 -7.90
CA ILE A 107 2.94 -23.03 -8.69
C ILE A 107 3.22 -24.39 -8.01
N GLY A 108 2.54 -24.71 -6.91
CA GLY A 108 2.68 -26.00 -6.23
C GLY A 108 3.96 -26.20 -5.41
N GLN A 109 4.73 -25.14 -5.15
CA GLN A 109 5.90 -25.19 -4.26
C GLN A 109 5.52 -25.19 -2.77
N GLN A 110 4.31 -24.76 -2.43
CA GLN A 110 3.76 -24.81 -1.07
C GLN A 110 2.37 -25.44 -1.06
N SER A 111 2.10 -26.24 -0.02
CA SER A 111 0.80 -26.89 0.18
C SER A 111 -0.27 -25.95 0.73
N ALA A 112 0.12 -24.84 1.38
CA ALA A 112 -0.79 -23.90 2.01
C ALA A 112 -0.54 -22.46 1.53
N LEU A 113 -1.60 -21.68 1.44
CA LEU A 113 -1.53 -20.26 1.09
C LEU A 113 -1.07 -19.44 2.31
N GLY A 114 -0.03 -18.63 2.12
CA GLY A 114 0.46 -17.74 3.16
C GLY A 114 -0.55 -16.64 3.52
N ILE A 115 -0.65 -16.31 4.81
CA ILE A 115 -1.56 -15.25 5.30
C ILE A 115 -1.26 -13.89 4.64
N GLY A 116 0.00 -13.64 4.27
CA GLY A 116 0.41 -12.44 3.54
C GLY A 116 -0.41 -12.20 2.26
N ALA A 117 -0.71 -13.26 1.51
CA ALA A 117 -1.52 -13.15 0.29
C ALA A 117 -2.91 -12.55 0.58
N GLY A 118 -3.59 -13.04 1.62
CA GLY A 118 -4.90 -12.55 2.02
C GLY A 118 -4.85 -11.14 2.60
N VAL A 119 -3.88 -10.87 3.49
CA VAL A 119 -3.72 -9.55 4.13
C VAL A 119 -3.49 -8.45 3.09
N TYR A 120 -2.57 -8.67 2.16
CA TYR A 120 -2.27 -7.67 1.13
C TYR A 120 -3.37 -7.59 0.06
N ALA A 121 -4.10 -8.68 -0.22
CA ALA A 121 -5.28 -8.61 -1.08
C ALA A 121 -6.37 -7.71 -0.47
N VAL A 122 -6.63 -7.82 0.83
CA VAL A 122 -7.58 -6.94 1.52
C VAL A 122 -7.11 -5.49 1.52
N ALA A 123 -5.82 -5.25 1.79
CA ALA A 123 -5.26 -3.90 1.73
C ALA A 123 -5.38 -3.27 0.32
N CYS A 124 -5.18 -4.08 -0.74
CA CYS A 124 -5.41 -3.66 -2.12
C CYS A 124 -6.86 -3.22 -2.35
N LEU A 125 -7.85 -4.00 -1.89
CA LEU A 125 -9.26 -3.64 -2.02
C LEU A 125 -9.60 -2.32 -1.32
N PHE A 126 -9.00 -2.04 -0.16
CA PHE A 126 -9.20 -0.77 0.53
C PHE A 126 -8.58 0.41 -0.20
N ASP A 127 -7.41 0.23 -0.80
CA ASP A 127 -6.78 1.26 -1.62
C ASP A 127 -7.57 1.51 -2.93
N LEU A 128 -8.14 0.47 -3.55
CA LEU A 128 -9.06 0.63 -4.68
C LEU A 128 -10.35 1.37 -4.27
N LEU A 129 -10.91 1.06 -3.11
CA LEU A 129 -12.08 1.75 -2.57
C LEU A 129 -11.77 3.23 -2.28
N ALA A 130 -10.58 3.54 -1.76
CA ALA A 130 -10.13 4.92 -1.54
C ALA A 130 -9.97 5.68 -2.87
N ALA A 131 -9.39 5.03 -3.89
CA ALA A 131 -9.30 5.60 -5.23
C ALA A 131 -10.68 5.88 -5.83
N TYR A 132 -11.61 4.92 -5.73
CA TYR A 132 -12.98 5.07 -6.21
C TYR A 132 -13.72 6.22 -5.53
N ARG A 133 -13.66 6.31 -4.19
CA ARG A 133 -14.30 7.40 -3.42
C ARG A 133 -13.76 8.76 -3.83
N THR A 134 -12.44 8.86 -3.94
CA THR A 134 -11.78 10.11 -4.33
C THR A 134 -12.14 10.52 -5.77
N GLY A 135 -12.22 9.57 -6.69
CA GLY A 135 -12.66 9.82 -8.06
C GLY A 135 -14.13 10.25 -8.15
N ALA A 136 -15.01 9.63 -7.35
CA ALA A 136 -16.42 10.02 -7.27
C ALA A 136 -16.57 11.46 -6.75
N ASP A 137 -15.78 11.88 -5.74
CA ASP A 137 -15.81 13.24 -5.19
C ASP A 137 -15.38 14.30 -6.22
N VAL A 138 -14.41 13.98 -7.08
CA VAL A 138 -13.97 14.86 -8.18
C VAL A 138 -15.08 14.99 -9.23
N GLY A 139 -15.67 13.87 -9.64
CA GLY A 139 -16.73 13.85 -10.65
C GLY A 139 -18.02 14.60 -10.24
N HIS A 140 -18.32 14.68 -8.94
CA HIS A 140 -19.44 15.49 -8.45
C HIS A 140 -19.11 17.00 -8.41
N SER A 141 -17.86 17.36 -8.15
CA SER A 141 -17.42 18.76 -8.13
C SER A 141 -17.41 19.39 -9.52
N GLU A 142 -17.07 18.61 -10.56
CA GLU A 142 -17.08 19.09 -11.96
C GLU A 142 -18.49 19.22 -12.55
N ARG A 143 -19.50 18.54 -12.00
CA ARG A 143 -20.89 18.63 -12.49
C ARG A 143 -21.68 19.82 -11.94
N LEU A 144 -21.16 20.50 -10.92
CA LEU A 144 -21.83 21.60 -10.22
C LEU A 144 -21.17 22.98 -10.47
N GLY A 145 -20.05 23.02 -11.19
CA GLY A 145 -19.37 24.24 -11.63
C GLY A 145 -19.61 24.49 -13.11
#